data_AF-A0A5Y1YD54-F1
#
_entry.id   AF-A0A5Y1YD54-F1
#
_cell.length_a   1.000
_cell.length_b   1.000
_cell.length_c   1.000
_cell.angle_alpha   90.00
_cell.angle_beta   90.00
_cell.angle_gamma   90.00
#
_symmetry.space_group_name_H-M   'P 1'
#
loop_
_entity.id
_entity.type
_entity.pdbx_description
1 polymer ?
#
loop_
_entity_poly.entity_id
_entity_poly.type
_entity_poly.pdbx_seq_one_letter_code
_entity_poly.pdbx_strand_id
1 'polypeptide(L)'
;MKARNNKSIMIGLRLTEEEFAKYEPVIAATGVSKSEFFRLLITGKFDPNVHNKTKKDNHREMLRLFNKASNNLNQIAKKINTEYRNGFISENTYLRYLNVLINIRDAFVRGVDKC
;
A
#
# COMPACT_ATOMS: atom_id res chain seq x y z
N MET A 1 5.41 -5.87 -29.48
CA MET A 1 4.07 -5.40 -29.05
C MET A 1 3.37 -6.55 -28.33
N LYS A 2 2.97 -6.41 -27.05
CA LYS A 2 2.23 -7.47 -26.34
C LYS A 2 0.81 -7.56 -26.92
N ALA A 3 0.44 -8.70 -27.50
CA ALA A 3 -0.91 -8.96 -27.96
C ALA A 3 -1.90 -8.74 -26.81
N ARG A 4 -2.88 -7.85 -27.01
CA ARG A 4 -3.99 -7.68 -26.06
C ARG A 4 -4.84 -8.95 -26.14
N ASN A 5 -4.70 -9.84 -25.15
CA ASN A 5 -5.58 -10.98 -24.98
C ASN A 5 -6.99 -10.48 -24.64
N ASN A 6 -7.79 -10.25 -25.67
CA ASN A 6 -9.21 -9.92 -25.50
C ASN A 6 -9.94 -11.17 -25.00
N LYS A 7 -10.68 -11.01 -23.90
CA LYS A 7 -11.56 -12.05 -23.33
C LYS A 7 -12.81 -12.16 -24.20
N SER A 8 -12.69 -12.80 -25.37
CA SER A 8 -13.74 -12.85 -26.39
C SER A 8 -14.80 -13.93 -26.14
N ILE A 9 -14.48 -14.97 -25.36
CA ILE A 9 -15.40 -16.07 -25.07
C ILE A 9 -16.26 -15.72 -23.84
N MET A 10 -17.57 -15.59 -24.04
CA MET A 10 -18.55 -15.33 -22.98
C MET A 10 -19.10 -16.66 -22.45
N ILE A 11 -19.09 -16.82 -21.12
CA ILE A 11 -19.72 -17.95 -20.42
C ILE A 11 -20.81 -17.36 -19.54
N GLY A 12 -22.07 -17.76 -19.78
CA GLY A 12 -23.21 -17.39 -18.96
C GLY A 12 -23.46 -18.45 -17.88
N LEU A 13 -23.53 -18.03 -16.62
CA LEU A 13 -23.85 -18.89 -15.48
C LEU A 13 -25.10 -18.37 -14.78
N ARG A 14 -26.07 -19.25 -14.54
CA ARG A 14 -27.22 -18.99 -13.66
C ARG A 14 -27.03 -19.85 -12.42
N LEU A 15 -27.20 -19.22 -11.26
CA LEU A 15 -27.12 -19.86 -9.95
C LEU A 15 -28.45 -19.60 -9.24
N THR A 16 -28.86 -20.54 -8.40
CA THR A 16 -29.93 -20.29 -7.44
C THR A 16 -29.44 -19.35 -6.33
N GLU A 17 -30.37 -18.77 -5.57
CA GLU A 17 -30.01 -17.90 -4.44
C GLU A 17 -29.17 -18.64 -3.40
N GLU A 18 -29.50 -19.91 -3.11
CA GLU A 18 -28.77 -20.75 -2.15
C GLU A 18 -27.32 -21.06 -2.61
N GLU A 19 -27.13 -21.25 -3.92
CA GLU A 19 -25.80 -21.46 -4.49
C GLU A 19 -24.97 -20.17 -4.44
N PHE A 20 -25.59 -19.02 -4.71
CA PHE A 20 -24.91 -17.72 -4.70
C PHE A 20 -24.56 -17.24 -3.28
N ALA A 21 -25.41 -17.53 -2.29
CA ALA A 21 -25.23 -17.09 -0.90
C ALA A 21 -23.88 -17.50 -0.29
N LYS A 22 -23.32 -18.64 -0.73
CA LYS A 22 -22.00 -19.14 -0.29
C LYS A 22 -20.84 -18.25 -0.76
N TYR A 23 -21.01 -17.56 -1.89
CA TYR A 23 -19.96 -16.74 -2.51
C TYR A 23 -20.07 -15.25 -2.18
N GLU A 24 -21.27 -14.79 -1.83
CA GLU A 24 -21.55 -13.40 -1.47
C GLU A 24 -20.60 -12.81 -0.39
N PRO A 25 -20.35 -13.47 0.76
CA PRO A 25 -19.42 -12.94 1.76
C PRO A 25 -17.97 -12.88 1.24
N VAL A 26 -17.57 -13.84 0.40
CA VAL A 26 -16.20 -13.89 -0.16
C VAL A 26 -15.99 -12.79 -1.19
N ILE A 27 -17.00 -12.55 -2.05
CA ILE A 27 -16.99 -11.46 -3.03
C ILE A 27 -16.98 -10.10 -2.32
N ALA A 28 -17.76 -9.95 -1.25
CA ALA A 28 -17.76 -8.74 -0.44
C ALA A 28 -16.39 -8.48 0.23
N ALA A 29 -15.76 -9.51 0.79
CA ALA A 29 -14.45 -9.40 1.45
C ALA A 29 -13.30 -9.11 0.48
N THR A 30 -13.36 -9.68 -0.72
CA THR A 30 -12.32 -9.48 -1.76
C THR A 30 -12.57 -8.21 -2.60
N GLY A 31 -13.81 -7.74 -2.70
CA GLY A 31 -14.14 -6.53 -3.44
C GLY A 31 -13.85 -6.61 -4.95
N VAL A 32 -13.66 -7.83 -5.48
CA VAL A 32 -13.63 -8.11 -6.92
C VAL A 32 -15.06 -8.17 -7.46
N SER A 33 -15.26 -7.90 -8.75
CA SER A 33 -16.59 -8.05 -9.35
C SER A 33 -17.01 -9.53 -9.41
N LYS A 34 -18.32 -9.80 -9.43
CA LYS A 34 -18.86 -11.18 -9.52
C LYS A 34 -18.22 -11.97 -10.68
N SER A 35 -18.14 -11.35 -11.86
CA SER A 35 -17.53 -11.97 -13.06
C SER A 35 -16.03 -12.22 -12.91
N GLU A 36 -15.30 -11.33 -12.23
CA GLU A 36 -13.87 -11.51 -11.95
C GLU A 36 -13.65 -12.67 -10.96
N PHE A 37 -14.45 -12.72 -9.89
CA PHE A 37 -14.43 -13.78 -8.88
C PHE A 37 -14.65 -15.15 -9.51
N PHE A 38 -15.76 -15.36 -10.23
CA PHE A 38 -16.05 -16.66 -10.84
C PHE A 38 -15.02 -17.04 -11.91
N ARG A 39 -14.45 -16.07 -12.65
CA ARG A 39 -13.34 -16.37 -13.55
C ARG A 39 -12.11 -16.87 -12.79
N LEU A 40 -11.74 -16.21 -11.70
CA LEU A 40 -10.61 -16.62 -10.88
C LEU A 40 -10.84 -18.00 -10.26
N LEU A 41 -12.07 -18.28 -9.83
CA LEU A 41 -12.49 -19.57 -9.30
C LEU A 41 -12.34 -20.68 -10.36
N ILE A 42 -12.92 -20.47 -11.56
CA ILE A 42 -12.88 -21.44 -12.67
C ILE A 42 -11.45 -21.63 -13.20
N THR A 43 -10.63 -20.58 -13.23
CA THR A 43 -9.24 -20.66 -13.71
C THR A 43 -8.25 -21.16 -12.64
N GLY A 44 -8.73 -21.45 -11.42
CA GLY A 44 -7.88 -21.91 -10.30
C GLY A 44 -6.88 -20.85 -9.80
N LYS A 45 -7.12 -19.57 -10.11
CA LYS A 45 -6.23 -18.44 -9.78
C LYS A 45 -6.74 -17.58 -8.65
N PHE A 46 -7.81 -18.00 -7.97
CA PHE A 46 -8.35 -17.25 -6.85
C PHE A 46 -7.44 -17.40 -5.63
N ASP A 47 -6.76 -16.30 -5.26
CA ASP A 47 -6.03 -16.20 -4.00
C ASP A 47 -6.70 -15.14 -3.08
N PRO A 48 -7.29 -15.55 -1.95
CA PRO A 48 -7.90 -14.64 -0.98
C PRO A 48 -6.94 -13.57 -0.45
N ASN A 49 -5.63 -13.84 -0.40
CA ASN A 49 -4.64 -12.91 0.14
C ASN A 49 -4.26 -11.81 -0.85
N VAL A 50 -4.28 -12.12 -2.15
CA VAL A 50 -3.96 -11.17 -3.23
C VAL A 50 -5.18 -10.32 -3.59
N HIS A 51 -6.37 -10.89 -3.49
CA HIS A 51 -7.61 -10.23 -3.87
C HIS A 51 -8.33 -9.52 -2.73
N ASN A 52 -7.72 -9.34 -1.54
CA ASN A 52 -8.36 -8.63 -0.44
C ASN A 52 -8.30 -7.10 -0.63
N LYS A 53 -9.46 -6.48 -0.91
CA LYS A 53 -9.57 -5.01 -1.15
C LYS A 53 -9.21 -4.19 0.09
N THR A 54 -9.55 -4.65 1.29
CA THR A 54 -9.26 -3.95 2.54
C THR A 54 -7.75 -3.77 2.76
N LYS A 55 -6.95 -4.75 2.35
CA LYS A 55 -5.48 -4.68 2.46
C LYS A 55 -4.88 -3.64 1.51
N LYS A 56 -5.48 -3.46 0.33
CA LYS A 56 -4.98 -2.56 -0.72
C LYS A 56 -5.21 -1.08 -0.41
N ASP A 57 -6.34 -0.71 0.17
CA ASP A 57 -6.63 0.69 0.54
C ASP A 57 -5.79 1.15 1.74
N ASN A 58 -5.62 0.30 2.76
CA ASN A 58 -4.77 0.61 3.91
C ASN A 58 -3.30 0.82 3.53
N HIS A 59 -2.78 0.03 2.58
CA HIS A 59 -1.41 0.17 2.11
C HIS A 59 -1.18 1.49 1.36
N ARG A 60 -2.13 1.91 0.51
CA ARG A 60 -2.04 3.18 -0.21
C ARG A 60 -2.08 4.38 0.73
N GLU A 61 -2.95 4.35 1.74
CA GLU A 61 -3.04 5.43 2.72
C GLU A 61 -1.80 5.48 3.63
N MET A 62 -1.28 4.32 4.05
CA MET A 62 0.02 4.21 4.72
C MET A 62 1.11 4.88 3.89
N LEU A 63 1.32 4.46 2.63
CA LEU A 63 2.33 5.08 1.74
C LEU A 63 2.15 6.60 1.61
N ARG A 64 0.91 7.09 1.56
CA ARG A 64 0.62 8.53 1.52
C ARG A 64 1.10 9.24 2.78
N LEU A 65 0.79 8.70 3.95
CA LEU A 65 1.21 9.25 5.25
C LEU A 65 2.74 9.20 5.40
N PHE A 66 3.36 8.09 4.99
CA PHE A 66 4.81 7.92 4.96
C PHE A 66 5.51 8.99 4.12
N ASN A 67 5.03 9.25 2.91
CA ASN A 67 5.58 10.28 2.04
C ASN A 67 5.46 11.69 2.66
N LYS A 68 4.32 12.01 3.29
CA LYS A 68 4.14 13.28 3.99
C LYS A 68 5.14 13.45 5.15
N ALA A 69 5.31 12.41 5.95
CA ALA A 69 6.26 12.42 7.05
C ALA A 69 7.71 12.57 6.56
N SER A 70 8.10 11.84 5.50
CA SER A 70 9.43 11.93 4.89
C SER A 70 9.75 13.35 4.41
N ASN A 71 8.79 14.01 3.75
CA ASN A 71 8.94 15.41 3.33
C ASN A 71 9.11 16.36 4.51
N ASN A 72 8.34 16.18 5.59
CA ASN A 72 8.48 16.99 6.80
C ASN A 72 9.86 16.79 7.45
N LEU A 73 10.35 15.56 7.53
CA LEU A 73 11.70 15.27 8.05
C LEU A 73 12.78 15.96 7.22
N ASN A 74 12.65 15.97 5.89
CA ASN A 74 13.58 16.66 5.01
C ASN A 74 13.57 18.18 5.22
N GLN A 75 12.40 18.77 5.47
CA GLN A 75 12.29 20.20 5.79
C GLN A 75 12.94 20.54 7.13
N ILE A 76 12.74 19.69 8.16
CA ILE A 76 13.37 19.84 9.47
C ILE A 76 14.90 19.73 9.34
N ALA A 77 15.40 18.75 8.59
CA ALA A 77 16.83 18.59 8.30
C ALA A 77 17.40 19.85 7.63
N LYS A 78 16.71 20.37 6.60
CA LYS A 78 17.13 21.60 5.91
C LYS A 78 17.20 22.79 6.86
N LYS A 79 16.20 22.95 7.74
CA LYS A 79 16.19 24.03 8.74
C LYS A 79 17.37 23.90 9.71
N ILE A 80 17.59 22.72 10.27
CA ILE A 80 18.70 22.44 11.19
C ILE A 80 20.06 22.72 10.52
N ASN A 81 20.25 22.33 9.26
CA ASN A 81 21.47 22.64 8.51
C ASN A 81 21.69 24.16 8.37
N THR A 82 20.63 24.91 8.11
CA THR A 82 20.69 26.38 8.02
C THR A 82 21.05 27.01 9.37
N GLU A 83 20.38 26.61 10.45
CA GLU A 83 20.64 27.13 11.80
C GLU A 83 22.08 26.84 12.26
N TYR A 84 22.62 25.66 11.90
CA TYR A 84 24.01 25.31 12.19
C TYR A 84 24.99 26.20 11.42
N ARG A 85 24.77 26.39 10.12
CA ARG A 85 25.62 27.25 9.28
C ARG A 85 25.60 28.71 9.72
N ASN A 86 24.48 29.16 10.27
CA ASN A 86 24.34 30.51 10.81
C ASN A 86 24.90 30.66 12.24
N GLY A 87 25.42 29.58 12.84
CA GLY A 87 26.00 29.60 14.19
C GLY A 87 24.98 29.63 15.33
N PHE A 88 23.68 29.48 15.05
CA PHE A 88 22.63 29.49 16.07
C PHE A 88 22.58 28.20 16.91
N ILE A 89 23.11 27.09 16.39
CA ILE A 89 23.21 25.82 17.11
C ILE A 89 24.64 25.30 17.09
N SER A 90 25.06 24.69 18.20
CA SER A 90 26.37 24.06 18.31
C SER A 90 26.46 22.77 17.49
N GLU A 91 27.67 22.39 17.10
CA GLU A 91 27.94 21.14 16.37
C GLU A 91 27.42 19.91 17.12
N ASN A 92 27.62 19.83 18.44
CA ASN A 92 27.06 18.75 19.27
C ASN A 92 25.52 18.67 19.17
N THR A 93 24.85 19.82 19.17
CA THR A 93 23.38 19.88 19.03
C THR A 93 22.95 19.45 17.62
N TYR A 94 23.68 19.89 16.61
CA TYR A 94 23.47 19.53 15.21
C TYR A 94 23.59 18.02 14.97
N LEU A 95 24.69 17.41 15.43
CA LEU A 95 24.94 15.97 15.31
C LEU A 95 23.86 15.14 16.04
N ARG A 96 23.43 15.59 17.23
CA ARG A 96 22.33 14.95 17.96
C ARG A 96 21.04 14.96 17.15
N TYR A 97 20.67 16.08 16.55
CA TYR A 97 19.46 16.15 15.73
C TYR A 97 19.56 15.32 14.45
N LEU A 98 20.74 15.29 13.81
CA LEU A 98 20.97 14.45 12.64
C LEU A 98 20.76 12.97 12.97
N ASN A 99 21.30 12.51 14.10
CA ASN A 99 21.13 11.13 14.57
C ASN A 99 19.67 10.78 14.85
N VAL A 100 18.89 11.69 15.45
CA VAL A 100 17.46 11.49 15.67
C VAL A 100 16.70 11.38 14.34
N LEU A 101 17.00 12.24 13.37
CA LEU A 101 16.37 12.20 12.05
C LEU A 101 16.69 10.90 11.28
N ILE A 102 17.94 10.43 11.36
CA ILE A 102 18.37 9.16 10.78
C ILE A 102 17.61 7.99 11.42
N ASN A 103 17.51 7.97 12.75
CA ASN A 103 16.77 6.92 13.46
C ASN A 103 15.29 6.87 13.07
N ILE A 104 14.64 8.03 12.91
CA ILE A 104 13.25 8.11 12.46
C ILE A 104 13.13 7.60 11.02
N ARG A 105 14.01 8.03 10.11
CA ARG A 105 14.04 7.53 8.72
C ARG A 105 14.17 6.00 8.69
N ASP A 106 15.07 5.43 9.47
CA ASP A 106 15.33 3.99 9.46
C ASP A 106 14.18 3.19 10.07
N ALA A 107 13.53 3.72 11.11
CA ALA A 107 12.30 3.16 11.65
C ALA A 107 11.18 3.17 10.60
N PHE A 108 11.12 4.23 9.79
CA PHE A 108 10.15 4.36 8.72
C PHE A 108 10.41 3.35 7.59
N VAL A 109 11.64 3.24 7.09
CA VAL A 109 12.02 2.27 6.05
C VAL A 109 11.69 0.84 6.50
N ARG A 110 12.07 0.46 7.73
CA ARG A 110 11.74 -0.86 8.29
C ARG A 110 10.23 -1.10 8.43
N GLY A 111 9.44 -0.04 8.63
CA GLY A 111 7.98 -0.13 8.68
C GLY A 111 7.39 -0.44 7.32
N VAL A 112 7.86 0.24 6.27
CA VAL A 112 7.42 0.02 4.87
C VAL A 112 7.79 -1.37 4.39
N ASP A 113 9.00 -1.87 4.68
CA ASP A 113 9.45 -3.21 4.24
C ASP A 113 8.64 -4.36 4.88
N LYS A 114 7.94 -4.09 5.99
CA LYS A 114 7.09 -5.05 6.70
C LYS A 114 5.61 -5.00 6.28
N CYS A 115 5.21 -4.04 5.44
CA CYS A 115 3.84 -3.85 4.96
C CYS A 115 3.61 -4.48 3.60
#